data_AF-A0A9J7LR73-F1
#
_entry.id   AF-A0A9J7LR73-F1
#
_cell.length_a   1.000
_cell.length_b   1.000
_cell.length_c   1.000
_cell.angle_alpha   90.00
_cell.angle_beta   90.00
_cell.angle_gamma   90.00
#
_symmetry.space_group_name_H-M   'P 1'
#
loop_
_entity.id
_entity.type
_entity.pdbx_description
1 polymer ?
#
loop_
_entity_poly.entity_id
_entity_poly.type
_entity_poly.pdbx_seq_one_letter_code
_entity_poly.pdbx_strand_id
1 'polypeptide(L)'
;MLPSFLLGNAGVYVAGALIYNSLGDKQKSTEFVQKYAELAPICLPVNFLRCGSDELFVGRAGYLCGVIELRRRLGVQVLPQTGDASVHALCAAMVTSGREYSKRHNSPSPLMYAYYGTEYLGAAHGMAGILLMLLSFPDFLQANPDADRDVRGAVDYMLSVEREGNYPPATDEVHRPRPPEHELVHWCHGAPGVIYLLARAYLVWRDDKYLQACLRCGELVWSRGLLKKGPGICHGVAGNGYVFLLLYRLTGEPVHLHHAEQFQEFLFTQEFQQDSRTPDCPYSLYEGVAGTVCFMSDLANPEKAAFPFSEVF
;
A
#
# COMPACT_ATOMS: atom_id res chain seq x y z
N MET A 1 6.30 2.06 23.03
CA MET A 1 6.55 2.83 21.80
C MET A 1 5.73 2.17 20.69
N LEU A 2 4.99 2.93 19.87
CA LEU A 2 4.17 2.35 18.81
C LEU A 2 5.08 2.13 17.57
N PRO A 3 5.27 0.89 17.09
CA PRO A 3 6.13 0.59 15.94
C PRO A 3 5.45 0.91 14.58
N SER A 4 4.38 1.69 14.62
CA SER A 4 3.62 2.18 13.47
C SER A 4 4.48 3.06 12.58
N PHE A 5 4.36 2.86 11.27
CA PHE A 5 5.10 3.62 10.27
C PHE A 5 4.42 4.96 9.97
N LEU A 6 3.18 4.95 9.48
CA LEU A 6 2.49 6.19 9.11
C LEU A 6 1.95 6.99 10.31
N LEU A 7 1.65 6.32 11.42
CA LEU A 7 1.01 6.92 12.61
C LEU A 7 1.88 6.77 13.88
N GLY A 8 3.18 6.56 13.75
CA GLY A 8 4.05 6.31 14.90
C GLY A 8 5.53 6.60 14.68
N ASN A 9 6.33 6.14 15.63
CA ASN A 9 7.74 6.51 15.70
C ASN A 9 8.58 5.88 14.59
N ALA A 10 8.12 4.78 13.98
CA ALA A 10 8.89 4.13 12.93
C ALA A 10 9.04 5.06 11.71
N GLY A 11 7.98 5.78 11.33
CA GLY A 11 8.04 6.78 10.25
C GLY A 11 8.95 7.97 10.60
N VAL A 12 8.89 8.44 11.85
CA VAL A 12 9.79 9.50 12.35
C VAL A 12 11.25 9.08 12.24
N TYR A 13 11.56 7.82 12.58
CA TYR A 13 12.92 7.32 12.50
C TYR A 13 13.41 7.15 11.07
N VAL A 14 12.57 6.65 10.16
CA VAL A 14 12.91 6.59 8.73
C VAL A 14 13.14 8.00 8.19
N ALA A 15 12.24 8.95 8.44
CA ALA A 15 12.40 10.34 8.00
C ALA A 15 13.70 10.96 8.55
N GLY A 16 13.98 10.77 9.85
CA GLY A 16 15.22 11.22 10.48
C GLY A 16 16.46 10.65 9.80
N ALA A 17 16.49 9.34 9.55
CA ALA A 17 17.61 8.69 8.85
C ALA A 17 17.83 9.29 7.45
N LEU A 18 16.77 9.44 6.65
CA LEU A 18 16.85 9.98 5.30
C LEU A 18 17.31 11.44 5.29
N ILE A 19 16.77 12.27 6.18
CA ILE A 19 17.12 13.70 6.29
C ILE A 19 18.59 13.85 6.68
N TYR A 20 19.04 13.20 7.76
CA TYR A 20 20.44 13.31 8.21
C TYR A 20 21.43 12.77 7.19
N ASN A 21 21.09 11.69 6.47
CA ASN A 21 21.92 11.21 5.37
C ASN A 21 22.03 12.26 4.25
N SER A 22 20.93 12.92 3.88
CA SER A 22 20.93 13.97 2.84
C SER A 22 21.75 15.20 3.25
N LEU A 23 21.85 15.49 4.55
CA LEU A 23 22.68 16.55 5.11
C LEU A 23 24.16 16.15 5.30
N GLY A 24 24.54 14.91 4.98
CA GLY A 24 25.91 14.39 5.15
C GLY A 24 26.25 13.92 6.57
N ASP A 25 25.32 13.99 7.53
CA ASP A 25 25.51 13.51 8.90
C ASP A 25 25.23 11.99 8.99
N LYS A 26 26.20 11.19 8.54
CA LYS A 26 26.09 9.72 8.52
C LYS A 26 25.98 9.12 9.92
N GLN A 27 26.54 9.76 10.94
CA GLN A 27 26.47 9.28 12.31
C GLN A 27 25.03 9.34 12.82
N LYS A 28 24.36 10.50 12.70
CA LYS A 28 22.96 10.62 13.10
C LYS A 28 22.05 9.78 12.23
N SER A 29 22.30 9.71 10.92
CA SER A 29 21.54 8.81 10.04
C SER A 29 21.56 7.37 10.56
N THR A 30 22.74 6.88 10.97
CA THR A 30 22.91 5.52 11.51
C THR A 30 22.21 5.35 12.85
N GLU A 31 22.26 6.37 13.73
CA GLU A 31 21.52 6.37 15.01
C GLU A 31 20.01 6.20 14.79
N PHE A 32 19.43 6.89 13.81
CA PHE A 32 18.00 6.76 13.49
C PHE A 32 17.66 5.39 12.88
N VAL A 33 18.53 4.83 12.03
CA VAL A 33 18.37 3.45 11.55
C VAL A 33 18.39 2.46 12.72
N GLN A 34 19.27 2.65 13.71
CA GLN A 34 19.33 1.80 14.89
C GLN A 34 18.06 1.91 15.75
N LYS A 35 17.56 3.13 16.01
CA LYS A 35 16.27 3.34 16.71
C LYS A 35 15.10 2.66 16.00
N TYR A 36 15.13 2.63 14.67
CA TYR A 36 14.16 1.90 13.87
C TYR A 36 14.29 0.38 14.02
N ALA A 37 15.52 -0.15 13.99
CA ALA A 37 15.81 -1.56 14.19
C ALA A 37 15.33 -2.08 15.56
N GLU A 38 15.47 -1.27 16.61
CA GLU A 38 15.03 -1.57 17.98
C GLU A 38 13.52 -1.77 18.13
N LEU A 39 12.72 -1.41 17.11
CA LEU A 39 11.28 -1.66 17.09
C LEU A 39 10.92 -3.08 16.63
N ALA A 40 11.81 -3.78 15.91
CA ALA A 40 11.51 -5.11 15.35
C ALA A 40 11.01 -6.13 16.40
N PRO A 41 11.60 -6.23 17.61
CA PRO A 41 11.13 -7.18 18.63
C PRO A 41 9.68 -6.97 19.06
N ILE A 42 9.14 -5.74 18.95
CA ILE A 42 7.75 -5.43 19.28
C ILE A 42 6.80 -6.03 18.22
N CYS A 43 7.24 -6.05 16.96
CA CYS A 43 6.46 -6.51 15.82
C CYS A 43 6.47 -8.05 15.64
N LEU A 44 7.44 -8.75 16.24
CA LEU A 44 7.63 -10.20 16.04
C LEU A 44 6.47 -11.08 16.57
N PRO A 45 5.88 -10.82 17.76
CA PRO A 45 4.75 -11.62 18.22
C PRO A 45 3.56 -11.54 17.26
N VAL A 46 2.94 -12.69 16.95
CA VAL A 46 1.79 -12.78 16.03
C VAL A 46 0.68 -11.79 16.40
N ASN A 47 0.36 -11.65 17.69
CA ASN A 47 -0.72 -10.81 18.21
C ASN A 47 -0.19 -9.65 19.08
N PHE A 48 0.77 -8.86 18.59
CA PHE A 48 1.34 -7.75 19.38
C PHE A 48 0.38 -6.56 19.58
N LEU A 49 -0.60 -6.38 18.70
CA LEU A 49 -1.71 -5.44 18.84
C LEU A 49 -3.04 -6.17 19.00
N ARG A 50 -3.87 -5.69 19.94
CA ARG A 50 -5.25 -6.21 20.16
C ARG A 50 -6.20 -5.92 19.01
N CYS A 51 -5.95 -4.83 18.28
CA CYS A 51 -6.81 -4.39 17.19
C CYS A 51 -6.47 -5.03 15.85
N GLY A 52 -5.52 -5.96 15.76
CA GLY A 52 -4.97 -6.44 14.50
C GLY A 52 -3.56 -5.92 14.29
N SER A 53 -2.66 -6.82 13.89
CA SER A 53 -1.21 -6.59 13.96
C SER A 53 -0.54 -6.46 12.59
N ASP A 54 -1.31 -6.58 11.50
CA ASP A 54 -0.76 -6.83 10.17
C ASP A 54 -0.80 -5.64 9.23
N GLU A 55 -1.77 -4.74 9.38
CA GLU A 55 -2.07 -3.71 8.38
C GLU A 55 -0.99 -2.60 8.25
N LEU A 56 -1.16 -1.71 7.26
CA LEU A 56 -0.11 -0.80 6.82
C LEU A 56 0.16 0.35 7.80
N PHE A 57 -0.87 0.86 8.48
CA PHE A 57 -0.69 2.09 9.24
C PHE A 57 0.04 1.83 10.55
N VAL A 58 -0.34 0.78 11.28
CA VAL A 58 0.16 0.46 12.62
C VAL A 58 0.77 -0.94 12.74
N GLY A 59 0.51 -1.84 11.79
CA GLY A 59 0.95 -3.23 11.82
C GLY A 59 2.31 -3.52 11.20
N ARG A 60 2.61 -4.82 11.04
CA ARG A 60 3.88 -5.32 10.46
C ARG A 60 4.06 -4.92 9.01
N ALA A 61 2.99 -4.76 8.21
CA ALA A 61 3.12 -4.25 6.85
C ALA A 61 3.74 -2.85 6.84
N GLY A 62 3.29 -1.95 7.73
CA GLY A 62 3.92 -0.63 7.92
C GLY A 62 5.38 -0.71 8.31
N TYR A 63 5.72 -1.59 9.25
CA TYR A 63 7.11 -1.82 9.62
C TYR A 63 7.93 -2.34 8.43
N LEU A 64 7.47 -3.35 7.69
CA LEU A 64 8.21 -3.82 6.53
C LEU A 64 8.37 -2.76 5.42
N CYS A 65 7.39 -1.86 5.27
CA CYS A 65 7.52 -0.72 4.37
C CYS A 65 8.70 0.19 4.74
N GLY A 66 8.91 0.49 6.03
CA GLY A 66 10.06 1.29 6.45
C GLY A 66 11.40 0.57 6.24
N VAL A 67 11.44 -0.77 6.36
CA VAL A 67 12.61 -1.58 6.00
C VAL A 67 12.95 -1.41 4.52
N ILE A 68 11.95 -1.48 3.63
CA ILE A 68 12.13 -1.28 2.19
C ILE A 68 12.69 0.11 1.90
N GLU A 69 12.10 1.17 2.49
CA GLU A 69 12.55 2.54 2.25
C GLU A 69 14.00 2.78 2.69
N LEU A 70 14.37 2.31 3.88
CA LEU A 70 15.75 2.43 4.36
C LEU A 70 16.74 1.67 3.48
N ARG A 71 16.42 0.45 3.06
CA ARG A 71 17.27 -0.35 2.15
C ARG A 71 17.45 0.36 0.82
N ARG A 72 16.35 0.81 0.19
CA ARG A 72 16.37 1.41 -1.13
C ARG A 72 17.09 2.75 -1.16
N ARG A 73 16.84 3.60 -0.16
CA ARG A 73 17.31 5.00 -0.16
C ARG A 73 18.70 5.17 0.43
N LEU A 74 19.12 4.29 1.34
CA LEU A 74 20.41 4.38 2.01
C LEU A 74 21.37 3.23 1.67
N GLY A 75 20.88 2.14 1.06
CA GLY A 75 21.70 0.95 0.79
C GLY A 75 22.14 0.22 2.06
N VAL A 76 21.40 0.37 3.17
CA VAL A 76 21.77 -0.17 4.48
C VAL A 76 21.00 -1.43 4.82
N GLN A 77 21.65 -2.33 5.55
CA GLN A 77 20.98 -3.44 6.22
C GLN A 77 20.36 -2.93 7.54
N VAL A 78 19.03 -2.80 7.56
CA VAL A 78 18.29 -2.20 8.68
C VAL A 78 18.42 -3.00 9.97
N LEU A 79 18.48 -4.34 9.87
CA LEU A 79 18.62 -5.25 11.01
C LEU A 79 20.02 -5.88 10.97
N PRO A 80 21.09 -5.17 11.37
CA PRO A 80 22.47 -5.61 11.11
C PRO A 80 22.89 -6.88 11.86
N GLN A 81 22.26 -7.19 13.00
CA GLN A 81 22.63 -8.37 13.82
C GLN A 81 22.02 -9.68 13.31
N THR A 82 20.80 -9.60 12.76
CA THR A 82 20.03 -10.78 12.31
C THR A 82 19.82 -10.81 10.80
N GLY A 83 20.14 -9.72 10.11
CA GLY A 83 19.99 -9.55 8.68
C GLY A 83 18.58 -9.86 8.19
N ASP A 84 18.50 -10.61 7.09
CA ASP A 84 17.25 -11.04 6.49
C ASP A 84 16.48 -12.06 7.34
N ALA A 85 17.11 -12.71 8.33
CA ALA A 85 16.43 -13.68 9.18
C ALA A 85 15.30 -13.04 10.00
N SER A 86 15.49 -11.82 10.51
CA SER A 86 14.41 -11.11 11.23
C SER A 86 13.32 -10.59 10.30
N VAL A 87 13.68 -10.19 9.07
CA VAL A 87 12.67 -9.81 8.06
C VAL A 87 11.82 -11.02 7.67
N HIS A 88 12.45 -12.18 7.46
CA HIS A 88 11.76 -13.44 7.19
C HIS A 88 10.88 -13.85 8.38
N ALA A 89 11.34 -13.65 9.62
CA ALA A 89 10.54 -13.91 10.81
C ALA A 89 9.29 -13.02 10.89
N LEU A 90 9.39 -11.74 10.52
CA LEU A 90 8.24 -10.83 10.45
C LEU A 90 7.25 -11.26 9.34
N CYS A 91 7.74 -11.65 8.17
CA CYS A 91 6.90 -12.19 7.10
C CYS A 91 6.22 -13.50 7.52
N ALA A 92 6.96 -14.40 8.16
CA ALA A 92 6.42 -15.64 8.71
C ALA A 92 5.33 -15.39 9.76
N ALA A 93 5.51 -14.37 10.62
CA ALA A 93 4.50 -13.96 11.59
C ALA A 93 3.22 -13.43 10.90
N MET A 94 3.35 -12.66 9.81
CA MET A 94 2.20 -12.21 9.00
C MET A 94 1.45 -13.37 8.35
N VAL A 95 2.16 -14.35 7.78
CA VAL A 95 1.54 -15.55 7.20
C VAL A 95 0.86 -16.40 8.28
N THR A 96 1.49 -16.54 9.44
CA THR A 96 0.94 -17.29 10.58
C THR A 96 -0.34 -16.62 11.10
N SER A 97 -0.29 -15.31 11.30
CA SER A 97 -1.46 -14.48 11.67
C SER A 97 -2.63 -14.71 10.70
N GLY A 98 -2.35 -14.61 9.40
CA GLY A 98 -3.36 -14.78 8.36
C GLY A 98 -3.98 -16.18 8.31
N ARG A 99 -3.17 -17.23 8.45
CA ARG A 99 -3.63 -18.63 8.50
C ARG A 99 -4.49 -18.91 9.73
N GLU A 100 -4.03 -18.47 10.91
CA GLU A 100 -4.76 -18.66 12.17
C GLU A 100 -6.11 -17.96 12.13
N TYR A 101 -6.14 -16.72 11.66
CA TYR A 101 -7.37 -15.96 11.55
C TYR A 101 -8.33 -16.57 10.52
N SER A 102 -7.84 -16.90 9.31
CA SER A 102 -8.64 -17.55 8.26
C SER A 102 -9.30 -18.83 8.78
N LYS A 103 -8.51 -19.74 9.38
CA LYS A 103 -9.00 -21.00 9.93
C LYS A 103 -10.04 -20.79 11.03
N ARG A 104 -9.81 -19.82 11.93
CA ARG A 104 -10.73 -19.53 13.04
C ARG A 104 -12.09 -19.01 12.57
N HIS A 105 -12.12 -18.29 11.47
CA HIS A 105 -13.34 -17.66 10.95
C HIS A 105 -13.94 -18.40 9.74
N ASN A 106 -13.38 -19.56 9.37
CA ASN A 106 -13.75 -20.31 8.17
C ASN A 106 -13.75 -19.44 6.91
N SER A 107 -12.72 -18.59 6.76
CA SER A 107 -12.59 -17.70 5.62
C SER A 107 -12.41 -18.51 4.33
N PRO A 108 -13.00 -18.07 3.20
CA PRO A 108 -12.74 -18.68 1.89
C PRO A 108 -11.32 -18.39 1.37
N SER A 109 -10.61 -17.41 1.95
CA SER A 109 -9.22 -17.09 1.62
C SER A 109 -8.25 -17.86 2.54
N PRO A 110 -7.13 -18.42 2.05
CA PRO A 110 -6.14 -19.08 2.91
C PRO A 110 -5.47 -18.15 3.92
N LEU A 111 -5.41 -16.85 3.62
CA LEU A 111 -4.99 -15.80 4.54
C LEU A 111 -6.10 -14.76 4.66
N MET A 112 -6.48 -14.42 5.88
CA MET A 112 -7.44 -13.35 6.16
C MET A 112 -7.00 -12.56 7.37
N TYR A 113 -7.32 -11.28 7.41
CA TYR A 113 -6.86 -10.35 8.44
C TYR A 113 -8.02 -9.44 8.84
N ALA A 114 -7.99 -8.97 10.08
CA ALA A 114 -8.93 -7.95 10.54
C ALA A 114 -8.22 -6.84 11.31
N TYR A 115 -8.78 -5.65 11.18
CA TYR A 115 -8.41 -4.48 11.96
C TYR A 115 -9.65 -3.93 12.67
N TYR A 116 -9.59 -3.80 14.00
CA TYR A 116 -10.74 -3.52 14.88
C TYR A 116 -11.96 -4.43 14.63
N GLY A 117 -11.71 -5.69 14.26
CA GLY A 117 -12.76 -6.67 13.99
C GLY A 117 -13.34 -6.63 12.58
N THR A 118 -12.91 -5.70 11.73
CA THR A 118 -13.33 -5.60 10.33
C THR A 118 -12.30 -6.23 9.40
N GLU A 119 -12.74 -7.15 8.54
CA GLU A 119 -11.92 -7.76 7.48
C GLU A 119 -11.80 -6.80 6.27
N TYR A 120 -10.97 -5.78 6.41
CA TYR A 120 -10.73 -4.82 5.33
C TYR A 120 -9.99 -5.45 4.14
N LEU A 121 -10.32 -5.00 2.94
CA LEU A 121 -9.72 -5.47 1.69
C LEU A 121 -8.75 -4.44 1.07
N GLY A 122 -8.94 -3.15 1.35
CA GLY A 122 -8.17 -2.05 0.77
C GLY A 122 -6.71 -1.94 1.24
N ALA A 123 -5.96 -0.96 0.69
CA ALA A 123 -4.52 -0.85 0.90
C ALA A 123 -4.13 -0.32 2.29
N ALA A 124 -4.97 0.51 2.91
CA ALA A 124 -4.64 1.15 4.19
C ALA A 124 -4.70 0.17 5.36
N HIS A 125 -5.86 -0.47 5.56
CA HIS A 125 -6.13 -1.31 6.74
C HIS A 125 -6.35 -2.78 6.42
N GLY A 126 -6.23 -3.16 5.14
CA GLY A 126 -6.74 -4.42 4.64
C GLY A 126 -5.73 -5.30 3.93
N MET A 127 -6.27 -6.36 3.36
CA MET A 127 -5.48 -7.41 2.71
C MET A 127 -4.59 -6.88 1.58
N ALA A 128 -5.01 -5.88 0.81
CA ALA A 128 -4.20 -5.36 -0.28
C ALA A 128 -2.83 -4.84 0.19
N GLY A 129 -2.79 -4.05 1.26
CA GLY A 129 -1.54 -3.52 1.80
C GLY A 129 -0.67 -4.60 2.45
N ILE A 130 -1.30 -5.55 3.15
CA ILE A 130 -0.62 -6.66 3.82
C ILE A 130 0.06 -7.58 2.81
N LEU A 131 -0.70 -8.02 1.80
CA LEU A 131 -0.22 -8.93 0.77
C LEU A 131 0.81 -8.24 -0.14
N LEU A 132 0.65 -6.94 -0.43
CA LEU A 132 1.66 -6.17 -1.17
C LEU A 132 3.01 -6.24 -0.45
N MET A 133 3.03 -6.01 0.86
CA MET A 133 4.26 -6.08 1.64
C MET A 133 4.87 -7.49 1.62
N LEU A 134 4.08 -8.56 1.73
CA LEU A 134 4.61 -9.93 1.61
C LEU A 134 5.26 -10.19 0.23
N LEU A 135 4.64 -9.71 -0.86
CA LEU A 135 5.20 -9.82 -2.21
C LEU A 135 6.44 -8.94 -2.46
N SER A 136 6.69 -7.95 -1.60
CA SER A 136 7.90 -7.13 -1.65
C SER A 136 9.13 -7.84 -1.08
N PHE A 137 9.00 -9.04 -0.52
CA PHE A 137 10.11 -9.90 -0.07
C PHE A 137 10.12 -11.24 -0.81
N PRO A 138 10.46 -11.27 -2.12
CA PRO A 138 10.43 -12.49 -2.93
C PRO A 138 11.36 -13.59 -2.39
N ASP A 139 12.49 -13.25 -1.78
CA ASP A 139 13.43 -14.22 -1.19
C ASP A 139 12.78 -15.02 -0.05
N PHE A 140 11.89 -14.39 0.74
CA PHE A 140 11.12 -15.08 1.76
C PHE A 140 10.14 -16.09 1.14
N LEU A 141 9.43 -15.70 0.08
CA LEU A 141 8.45 -16.56 -0.59
C LEU A 141 9.13 -17.73 -1.30
N GLN A 142 10.26 -17.48 -1.98
CA GLN A 142 11.08 -18.53 -2.61
C GLN A 142 11.58 -19.56 -1.58
N ALA A 143 12.00 -19.09 -0.41
CA ALA A 143 12.44 -19.97 0.68
C ALA A 143 11.27 -20.70 1.38
N ASN A 144 10.02 -20.28 1.19
CA ASN A 144 8.84 -20.82 1.87
C ASN A 144 7.69 -21.10 0.88
N PRO A 145 7.74 -22.18 0.09
CA PRO A 145 6.75 -22.47 -0.95
C PRO A 145 5.30 -22.58 -0.45
N ASP A 146 5.09 -23.07 0.77
CA ASP A 146 3.74 -23.11 1.37
C ASP A 146 3.22 -21.70 1.68
N ALA A 147 4.10 -20.77 2.07
CA ALA A 147 3.72 -19.37 2.27
C ALA A 147 3.42 -18.69 0.94
N ASP A 148 4.24 -18.93 -0.10
CA ASP A 148 3.97 -18.43 -1.46
C ASP A 148 2.61 -18.91 -1.98
N ARG A 149 2.29 -20.21 -1.85
CA ARG A 149 0.98 -20.76 -2.25
C ARG A 149 -0.17 -20.06 -1.55
N ASP A 150 -0.06 -19.85 -0.23
CA ASP A 150 -1.14 -19.24 0.55
C ASP A 150 -1.28 -17.74 0.25
N VAL A 151 -0.17 -17.02 0.05
CA VAL A 151 -0.18 -15.62 -0.40
C VAL A 151 -0.84 -15.53 -1.78
N ARG A 152 -0.48 -16.40 -2.73
CA ARG A 152 -1.11 -16.45 -4.05
C ARG A 152 -2.61 -16.75 -3.96
N GLY A 153 -3.00 -17.71 -3.15
CA GLY A 153 -4.42 -18.02 -2.93
C GLY A 153 -5.19 -16.86 -2.33
N ALA A 154 -4.58 -16.04 -1.46
CA ALA A 154 -5.20 -14.84 -0.92
C ALA A 154 -5.32 -13.71 -1.96
N VAL A 155 -4.34 -13.53 -2.84
CA VAL A 155 -4.45 -12.60 -3.98
C VAL A 155 -5.51 -13.09 -4.98
N ASP A 156 -5.63 -14.39 -5.21
CA ASP A 156 -6.68 -14.97 -6.06
C ASP A 156 -8.07 -14.78 -5.43
N TYR A 157 -8.18 -14.85 -4.11
CA TYR A 157 -9.42 -14.46 -3.43
C TYR A 157 -9.75 -12.98 -3.66
N MET A 158 -8.77 -12.07 -3.62
CA MET A 158 -9.00 -10.66 -3.96
C MET A 158 -9.59 -10.50 -5.35
N LEU A 159 -9.06 -11.21 -6.36
CA LEU A 159 -9.65 -11.24 -7.71
C LEU A 159 -11.10 -11.74 -7.73
N SER A 160 -11.41 -12.75 -6.90
CA SER A 160 -12.75 -13.35 -6.87
C SER A 160 -13.85 -12.42 -6.35
N VAL A 161 -13.47 -11.38 -5.59
CA VAL A 161 -14.41 -10.39 -5.01
C VAL A 161 -14.49 -9.10 -5.82
N GLU A 162 -13.80 -9.01 -6.96
CA GLU A 162 -13.91 -7.87 -7.88
C GLU A 162 -15.37 -7.70 -8.38
N ARG A 163 -15.80 -6.43 -8.49
CA ARG A 163 -17.09 -6.01 -9.04
C ARG A 163 -16.85 -4.84 -10.00
N GLU A 164 -17.02 -5.07 -11.30
CA GLU A 164 -16.90 -4.03 -12.34
C GLU A 164 -15.58 -3.24 -12.26
N GLY A 165 -14.46 -3.93 -12.05
CA GLY A 165 -13.14 -3.30 -11.85
C GLY A 165 -12.91 -2.69 -10.48
N ASN A 166 -13.90 -2.67 -9.58
CA ASN A 166 -13.77 -2.20 -8.19
C ASN A 166 -13.69 -3.33 -7.18
N TYR A 167 -13.34 -2.97 -5.94
CA TYR A 167 -13.24 -3.89 -4.81
C TYR A 167 -14.00 -3.32 -3.61
N PRO A 168 -14.76 -4.17 -2.90
CA PRO A 168 -15.45 -3.73 -1.69
C PRO A 168 -14.45 -3.32 -0.60
N PRO A 169 -14.79 -2.37 0.29
CA PRO A 169 -13.90 -1.95 1.38
C PRO A 169 -13.58 -3.06 2.38
N ALA A 170 -14.54 -3.95 2.63
CA ALA A 170 -14.46 -5.06 3.58
C ALA A 170 -15.30 -6.27 3.11
N THR A 171 -15.12 -7.43 3.73
CA THR A 171 -15.78 -8.69 3.32
C THR A 171 -17.29 -8.72 3.54
N ASP A 172 -17.81 -7.99 4.53
CA ASP A 172 -19.26 -7.85 4.76
C ASP A 172 -19.97 -7.19 3.57
N GLU A 173 -19.28 -6.27 2.90
CA GLU A 173 -19.75 -5.61 1.69
C GLU A 173 -19.64 -6.48 0.42
N VAL A 174 -18.95 -7.62 0.46
CA VAL A 174 -18.96 -8.60 -0.65
C VAL A 174 -20.35 -9.22 -0.80
N HIS A 175 -21.02 -9.45 0.33
CA HIS A 175 -22.36 -10.04 0.40
C HIS A 175 -23.47 -8.99 0.45
N ARG A 176 -23.18 -7.80 0.98
CA ARG A 176 -24.11 -6.67 1.10
C ARG A 176 -23.47 -5.43 0.47
N PRO A 177 -23.43 -5.36 -0.87
CA PRO A 177 -22.75 -4.28 -1.55
C PRO A 177 -23.41 -2.94 -1.22
N ARG A 178 -22.57 -1.92 -1.05
CA ARG A 178 -23.00 -0.52 -0.99
C ARG A 178 -23.69 -0.10 -2.31
N PRO A 179 -24.58 0.89 -2.27
CA PRO A 179 -25.14 1.46 -3.50
C PRO A 179 -24.03 2.07 -4.39
N PRO A 180 -24.16 2.02 -5.72
CA PRO A 180 -23.15 2.51 -6.66
C PRO A 180 -22.69 3.96 -6.40
N GLU A 181 -23.61 4.83 -6.01
CA GLU A 181 -23.35 6.25 -5.71
C GLU A 181 -22.55 6.47 -4.41
N HIS A 182 -22.42 5.43 -3.58
CA HIS A 182 -21.61 5.43 -2.35
C HIS A 182 -20.31 4.64 -2.48
N GLU A 183 -20.01 4.07 -3.66
CA GLU A 183 -18.79 3.31 -3.87
C GLU A 183 -17.52 4.12 -3.62
N LEU A 184 -16.53 3.46 -3.01
CA LEU A 184 -15.24 4.06 -2.74
C LEU A 184 -14.31 3.72 -3.89
N VAL A 185 -13.81 4.77 -4.55
CA VAL A 185 -12.77 4.69 -5.56
C VAL A 185 -11.57 5.41 -4.99
N HIS A 186 -11.00 4.84 -3.92
CA HIS A 186 -9.94 5.43 -3.11
C HIS A 186 -8.72 4.51 -3.01
N TRP A 187 -7.54 5.07 -2.73
CA TRP A 187 -6.38 4.26 -2.38
C TRP A 187 -6.61 3.46 -1.09
N CYS A 188 -7.19 4.08 -0.06
CA CYS A 188 -7.44 3.37 1.19
C CYS A 188 -8.46 2.23 1.04
N HIS A 189 -9.46 2.39 0.17
CA HIS A 189 -10.55 1.42 -0.06
C HIS A 189 -11.03 1.49 -1.52
N GLY A 190 -10.84 0.39 -2.26
CA GLY A 190 -11.27 0.23 -3.65
C GLY A 190 -10.11 -0.01 -4.62
N ALA A 191 -10.43 0.00 -5.92
CA ALA A 191 -9.49 -0.28 -7.00
C ALA A 191 -8.18 0.52 -6.96
N PRO A 192 -8.19 1.84 -6.64
CA PRO A 192 -6.94 2.61 -6.62
C PRO A 192 -5.92 2.10 -5.62
N GLY A 193 -6.32 1.40 -4.56
CA GLY A 193 -5.39 0.77 -3.63
C GLY A 193 -5.03 -0.66 -4.00
N VAL A 194 -6.02 -1.43 -4.45
CA VAL A 194 -5.85 -2.86 -4.77
C VAL A 194 -4.94 -3.06 -5.98
N ILE A 195 -4.92 -2.12 -6.93
CA ILE A 195 -4.08 -2.23 -8.14
C ILE A 195 -2.58 -2.42 -7.83
N TYR A 196 -2.05 -1.83 -6.75
CA TYR A 196 -0.64 -2.00 -6.39
C TYR A 196 -0.30 -3.45 -6.02
N LEU A 197 -1.21 -4.12 -5.28
CA LEU A 197 -1.08 -5.56 -5.00
C LEU A 197 -1.06 -6.37 -6.30
N LEU A 198 -2.02 -6.11 -7.20
CA LEU A 198 -2.18 -6.85 -8.44
C LEU A 198 -1.00 -6.65 -9.39
N ALA A 199 -0.48 -5.43 -9.49
CA ALA A 199 0.70 -5.12 -10.28
C ALA A 199 1.92 -5.86 -9.74
N ARG A 200 2.12 -5.87 -8.41
CA ARG A 200 3.21 -6.63 -7.79
C ARG A 200 3.05 -8.14 -8.01
N ALA A 201 1.83 -8.67 -7.87
CA ALA A 201 1.53 -10.07 -8.13
C ALA A 201 1.85 -10.48 -9.58
N TYR A 202 1.51 -9.62 -10.56
CA TYR A 202 1.89 -9.83 -11.95
C TYR A 202 3.42 -9.85 -12.13
N LEU A 203 4.16 -8.93 -11.52
CA LEU A 203 5.62 -8.89 -11.63
C LEU A 203 6.30 -10.12 -10.99
N VAL A 204 5.74 -10.65 -9.90
CA VAL A 204 6.27 -11.81 -9.19
C VAL A 204 5.93 -13.12 -9.91
N TRP A 205 4.66 -13.36 -10.24
CA TRP A 205 4.20 -14.65 -10.75
C TRP A 205 4.03 -14.70 -12.28
N ARG A 206 4.05 -13.56 -12.96
CA ARG A 206 3.90 -13.43 -14.43
C ARG A 206 2.62 -14.09 -14.98
N ASP A 207 1.57 -14.10 -14.17
CA ASP A 207 0.24 -14.59 -14.53
C ASP A 207 -0.62 -13.42 -15.02
N ASP A 208 -1.04 -13.46 -16.28
CA ASP A 208 -1.69 -12.36 -16.99
C ASP A 208 -3.01 -11.91 -16.32
N LYS A 209 -3.68 -12.81 -15.59
CA LYS A 209 -4.94 -12.48 -14.90
C LYS A 209 -4.81 -11.27 -13.96
N TYR A 210 -3.64 -11.08 -13.34
CA TYR A 210 -3.38 -9.94 -12.46
C TYR A 210 -3.21 -8.64 -13.26
N LEU A 211 -2.53 -8.70 -14.41
CA LEU A 211 -2.42 -7.55 -15.33
C LEU A 211 -3.79 -7.14 -15.87
N GLN A 212 -4.60 -8.10 -16.31
CA GLN A 212 -5.96 -7.82 -16.77
C GLN A 212 -6.82 -7.17 -15.69
N ALA A 213 -6.65 -7.58 -14.43
CA ALA A 213 -7.32 -6.94 -13.30
C ALA A 213 -6.82 -5.51 -13.06
N CYS A 214 -5.52 -5.24 -13.21
CA CYS A 214 -4.99 -3.86 -13.17
C CYS A 214 -5.61 -2.97 -14.25
N LEU A 215 -5.77 -3.48 -15.47
CA LEU A 215 -6.39 -2.72 -16.56
C LEU A 215 -7.86 -2.38 -16.25
N ARG A 216 -8.63 -3.33 -15.68
CA ARG A 216 -10.01 -3.07 -15.23
C ARG A 216 -10.07 -2.03 -14.11
N CYS A 217 -9.13 -2.05 -13.15
CA CYS A 217 -8.99 -0.97 -12.17
C CYS A 217 -8.77 0.38 -12.85
N GLY A 218 -7.89 0.44 -13.87
CA GLY A 218 -7.61 1.64 -14.65
C GLY A 218 -8.86 2.21 -15.31
N GLU A 219 -9.65 1.38 -15.99
CA GLU A 219 -10.90 1.78 -16.64
C GLU A 219 -11.93 2.34 -15.63
N LEU A 220 -12.09 1.67 -14.48
CA LEU A 220 -12.95 2.19 -13.42
C LEU A 220 -12.46 3.56 -12.95
N VAL A 221 -11.16 3.69 -12.65
CA VAL A 221 -10.60 4.94 -12.14
C VAL A 221 -10.70 6.04 -13.18
N TRP A 222 -10.57 5.75 -14.47
CA TRP A 222 -10.81 6.72 -15.53
C TRP A 222 -12.25 7.22 -15.53
N SER A 223 -13.22 6.31 -15.42
CA SER A 223 -14.64 6.67 -15.43
C SER A 223 -15.13 7.40 -14.17
N ARG A 224 -14.54 7.11 -13.00
CA ARG A 224 -15.12 7.50 -11.68
C ARG A 224 -14.10 8.01 -10.65
N GLY A 225 -12.84 8.17 -11.03
CA GLY A 225 -11.74 8.52 -10.13
C GLY A 225 -11.57 10.03 -9.85
N LEU A 226 -12.33 10.90 -10.51
CA LEU A 226 -12.32 12.35 -10.22
C LEU A 226 -13.21 12.66 -9.02
N LEU A 227 -12.62 12.63 -7.83
CA LEU A 227 -13.35 12.72 -6.57
C LEU A 227 -13.58 14.17 -6.13
N LYS A 228 -14.80 14.48 -5.67
CA LYS A 228 -15.10 15.73 -4.95
C LYS A 228 -14.57 15.76 -3.50
N LYS A 229 -13.91 14.68 -3.05
CA LYS A 229 -13.48 14.52 -1.66
C LYS A 229 -12.23 15.35 -1.31
N GLY A 230 -11.41 15.70 -2.29
CA GLY A 230 -10.24 16.55 -2.11
C GLY A 230 -9.07 16.15 -2.99
N PRO A 231 -7.93 16.85 -2.86
CA PRO A 231 -6.79 16.73 -3.77
C PRO A 231 -5.79 15.65 -3.36
N GLY A 232 -5.87 15.13 -2.13
CA GLY A 232 -4.85 14.25 -1.55
C GLY A 232 -4.72 12.86 -2.19
N ILE A 233 -3.82 12.06 -1.64
CA ILE A 233 -3.45 10.74 -2.20
C ILE A 233 -4.17 9.56 -1.55
N CYS A 234 -4.73 9.71 -0.34
CA CYS A 234 -5.44 8.62 0.35
C CYS A 234 -6.80 8.29 -0.32
N HIS A 235 -7.52 9.35 -0.69
CA HIS A 235 -8.88 9.29 -1.22
C HIS A 235 -9.23 10.58 -1.97
N GLY A 236 -8.31 11.04 -2.82
CA GLY A 236 -8.45 12.24 -3.62
C GLY A 236 -7.95 12.02 -5.04
N VAL A 237 -8.06 13.07 -5.86
CA VAL A 237 -7.74 13.02 -7.29
C VAL A 237 -6.28 12.64 -7.53
N ALA A 238 -5.32 13.20 -6.78
CA ALA A 238 -3.90 12.89 -6.98
C ALA A 238 -3.58 11.41 -6.72
N GLY A 239 -4.20 10.81 -5.70
CA GLY A 239 -4.02 9.39 -5.38
C GLY A 239 -4.54 8.48 -6.49
N ASN A 240 -5.66 8.87 -7.10
CA ASN A 240 -6.22 8.15 -8.24
C ASN A 240 -5.39 8.39 -9.51
N GLY A 241 -4.78 9.56 -9.69
CA GLY A 241 -3.85 9.84 -10.79
C GLY A 241 -2.63 8.91 -10.80
N TYR A 242 -2.13 8.52 -9.62
CA TYR A 242 -1.03 7.54 -9.51
C TYR A 242 -1.37 6.16 -10.09
N VAL A 243 -2.65 5.79 -10.18
CA VAL A 243 -3.07 4.53 -10.83
C VAL A 243 -2.59 4.49 -12.28
N PHE A 244 -2.67 5.60 -13.00
CA PHE A 244 -2.23 5.64 -14.38
C PHE A 244 -0.72 5.76 -14.52
N LEU A 245 -0.02 6.38 -13.58
CA LEU A 245 1.45 6.31 -13.51
C LEU A 245 1.93 4.87 -13.32
N LEU A 246 1.27 4.11 -12.43
CA LEU A 246 1.55 2.69 -12.26
C LEU A 246 1.29 1.91 -13.56
N LEU A 247 0.14 2.11 -14.20
CA LEU A 247 -0.21 1.42 -15.45
C LEU A 247 0.74 1.78 -16.59
N TYR A 248 1.16 3.04 -16.69
CA TYR A 248 2.18 3.47 -17.66
C TYR A 248 3.50 2.74 -17.44
N ARG A 249 3.99 2.68 -16.18
CA ARG A 249 5.22 1.92 -15.87
C ARG A 249 5.08 0.41 -16.12
N LEU A 250 3.87 -0.14 -15.97
CA LEU A 250 3.61 -1.57 -16.13
C LEU A 250 3.50 -2.01 -17.60
N THR A 251 2.93 -1.15 -18.46
CA THR A 251 2.56 -1.49 -19.84
C THR A 251 3.40 -0.77 -20.89
N GLY A 252 3.94 0.41 -20.57
CA GLY A 252 4.58 1.32 -21.53
C GLY A 252 3.59 2.08 -22.41
N GLU A 253 2.28 1.92 -22.23
CA GLU A 253 1.26 2.50 -23.11
C GLU A 253 1.03 4.00 -22.81
N PRO A 254 1.27 4.91 -23.77
CA PRO A 254 1.20 6.36 -23.53
C PRO A 254 -0.18 6.88 -23.09
N VAL A 255 -1.25 6.15 -23.39
CA VAL A 255 -2.62 6.52 -22.98
C VAL A 255 -2.74 6.66 -21.46
N HIS A 256 -2.04 5.83 -20.69
CA HIS A 256 -2.06 5.92 -19.23
C HIS A 256 -1.34 7.16 -18.73
N LEU A 257 -0.20 7.54 -19.36
CA LEU A 257 0.46 8.79 -19.01
C LEU A 257 -0.47 9.99 -19.28
N HIS A 258 -1.16 9.98 -20.42
CA HIS A 258 -2.15 11.01 -20.73
C HIS A 258 -3.28 11.08 -19.68
N HIS A 259 -3.81 9.95 -19.21
CA HIS A 259 -4.80 9.95 -18.14
C HIS A 259 -4.27 10.55 -16.83
N ALA A 260 -3.01 10.30 -16.47
CA ALA A 260 -2.39 10.94 -15.30
C ALA A 260 -2.30 12.47 -15.47
N GLU A 261 -1.95 12.95 -16.65
CA GLU A 261 -1.93 14.39 -16.99
C GLU A 261 -3.32 15.01 -16.86
N GLN A 262 -4.38 14.34 -17.35
CA GLN A 262 -5.75 14.82 -17.22
C GLN A 262 -6.20 14.93 -15.75
N PHE A 263 -5.77 13.99 -14.89
CA PHE A 263 -6.02 14.05 -13.45
C PHE A 263 -5.28 15.23 -12.80
N GLN A 264 -4.05 15.54 -13.26
CA GLN A 264 -3.35 16.75 -12.84
C GLN A 264 -4.11 18.00 -13.28
N GLU A 265 -4.52 18.09 -14.54
CA GLU A 265 -5.23 19.26 -15.08
C GLU A 265 -6.54 19.53 -14.32
N PHE A 266 -7.30 18.48 -14.01
CA PHE A 266 -8.54 18.58 -13.26
C PHE A 266 -8.37 19.27 -11.89
N LEU A 267 -7.28 19.00 -11.17
CA LEU A 267 -6.97 19.63 -9.88
C LEU A 267 -6.90 21.17 -9.94
N PHE A 268 -6.66 21.75 -11.13
CA PHE A 268 -6.56 23.19 -11.33
C PHE A 268 -7.79 23.82 -11.99
N THR A 269 -8.82 23.02 -12.29
CA THR A 269 -10.07 23.53 -12.84
C THR A 269 -10.87 24.33 -11.81
N GLN A 270 -11.69 25.27 -12.29
CA GLN A 270 -12.63 25.99 -11.41
C GLN A 270 -13.65 25.03 -10.77
N GLU A 271 -14.09 24.02 -11.52
CA GLU A 271 -15.01 22.99 -11.03
C GLU A 271 -14.44 22.32 -9.77
N PHE A 272 -13.20 21.82 -9.85
CA PHE A 272 -12.58 21.18 -8.69
C PHE A 272 -12.37 22.14 -7.52
N GLN A 273 -11.91 23.36 -7.78
CA GLN A 273 -11.67 24.36 -6.73
C GLN A 273 -12.94 24.80 -6.00
N GLN A 274 -14.10 24.77 -6.67
CA GLN A 274 -15.39 25.17 -6.10
C GLN A 274 -16.11 24.01 -5.42
N ASP A 275 -16.06 22.82 -6.01
CA ASP A 275 -16.87 21.67 -5.57
C ASP A 275 -16.14 20.71 -4.62
N SER A 276 -14.81 20.76 -4.57
CA SER A 276 -14.05 19.86 -3.71
C SER A 276 -14.11 20.29 -2.23
N ARG A 277 -14.11 19.28 -1.36
CA ARG A 277 -14.03 19.52 0.09
C ARG A 277 -12.62 19.89 0.50
N THR A 278 -12.50 20.79 1.47
CA THR A 278 -11.25 21.03 2.20
C THR A 278 -10.94 19.82 3.09
N PRO A 279 -9.76 19.19 2.98
CA PRO A 279 -9.38 18.08 3.85
C PRO A 279 -9.22 18.50 5.31
N ASP A 280 -9.33 17.57 6.25
CA ASP A 280 -9.15 17.85 7.68
C ASP A 280 -7.72 18.33 7.98
N CYS A 281 -6.71 17.75 7.31
CA CYS A 281 -5.34 18.23 7.31
C CYS A 281 -4.91 18.72 5.91
N PRO A 282 -5.23 19.97 5.50
CA PRO A 282 -5.09 20.46 4.11
C PRO A 282 -3.68 20.42 3.53
N TYR A 283 -2.65 20.38 4.38
CA TYR A 283 -1.24 20.38 3.98
C TYR A 283 -0.53 19.05 4.23
N SER A 284 -1.24 18.03 4.72
CA SER A 284 -0.66 16.72 5.03
C SER A 284 -0.31 15.93 3.77
N LEU A 285 0.55 14.92 3.92
CA LEU A 285 0.94 14.02 2.82
C LEU A 285 -0.25 13.24 2.27
N TYR A 286 -1.08 12.64 3.13
CA TYR A 286 -2.11 11.69 2.67
C TYR A 286 -3.46 12.34 2.33
N GLU A 287 -3.84 13.45 2.97
CA GLU A 287 -5.12 14.12 2.72
C GLU A 287 -4.97 15.42 1.93
N GLY A 288 -3.85 16.09 2.10
CA GLY A 288 -3.63 17.46 1.66
C GLY A 288 -2.76 17.60 0.42
N VAL A 289 -2.38 18.84 0.16
CA VAL A 289 -1.63 19.25 -1.04
C VAL A 289 -0.20 18.71 -1.07
N ALA A 290 0.38 18.28 0.05
CA ALA A 290 1.72 17.69 0.03
C ALA A 290 1.75 16.38 -0.78
N GLY A 291 0.70 15.55 -0.69
CA GLY A 291 0.55 14.37 -1.55
C GLY A 291 0.33 14.73 -3.01
N THR A 292 -0.41 15.80 -3.29
CA THR A 292 -0.58 16.33 -4.64
C THR A 292 0.75 16.77 -5.26
N VAL A 293 1.62 17.42 -4.47
CA VAL A 293 2.97 17.80 -4.91
C VAL A 293 3.82 16.56 -5.20
N CYS A 294 3.71 15.49 -4.41
CA CYS A 294 4.37 14.22 -4.73
C CYS A 294 3.90 13.68 -6.09
N PHE A 295 2.59 13.62 -6.32
CA PHE A 295 2.01 13.17 -7.58
C PHE A 295 2.54 13.98 -8.78
N MET A 296 2.50 15.30 -8.70
CA MET A 296 2.99 16.18 -9.78
C MET A 296 4.50 16.04 -10.00
N SER A 297 5.28 15.87 -8.92
CA SER A 297 6.72 15.66 -9.02
C SER A 297 7.05 14.34 -9.71
N ASP A 298 6.28 13.29 -9.41
CA ASP A 298 6.42 11.98 -10.03
C ASP A 298 5.91 11.97 -11.48
N LEU A 299 4.88 12.75 -11.81
CA LEU A 299 4.41 12.92 -13.19
C LEU A 299 5.49 13.54 -14.09
N ALA A 300 6.34 14.40 -13.55
CA ALA A 300 7.50 14.94 -14.27
C ALA A 300 8.60 13.89 -14.54
N ASN A 301 8.56 12.73 -13.88
CA ASN A 301 9.48 11.61 -14.08
C ASN A 301 8.75 10.27 -14.03
N PRO A 302 7.85 10.00 -15.00
CA PRO A 302 6.85 8.95 -14.89
C PRO A 302 7.45 7.54 -14.86
N GLU A 303 8.64 7.34 -15.42
CA GLU A 303 9.34 6.04 -15.35
C GLU A 303 9.81 5.65 -13.96
N LYS A 304 9.94 6.62 -13.05
CA LYS A 304 10.36 6.42 -11.66
C LYS A 304 9.25 6.69 -10.65
N ALA A 305 8.06 7.06 -11.12
CA ALA A 305 6.91 7.40 -10.29
C ALA A 305 6.52 6.25 -9.36
N ALA A 306 6.33 6.55 -8.08
CA ALA A 306 5.90 5.57 -7.10
C ALA A 306 4.96 6.21 -6.07
N PHE A 307 3.79 5.62 -5.88
CA PHE A 307 2.89 6.06 -4.81
C PHE A 307 3.63 5.99 -3.46
N PRO A 308 3.62 7.07 -2.66
CA PRO A 308 4.34 7.09 -1.39
C PRO A 308 4.01 5.88 -0.51
N PHE A 309 5.00 5.02 -0.27
CA PHE A 309 4.91 3.85 0.61
C PHE A 309 4.02 2.69 0.07
N SER A 310 3.79 2.64 -1.25
CA SER A 310 3.14 1.51 -1.94
C SER A 310 3.97 1.08 -3.16
N GLU A 311 5.25 0.80 -2.93
CA GLU A 311 6.21 0.46 -3.99
C GLU A 311 5.88 -0.89 -4.65
N VAL A 312 6.03 -0.95 -5.98
CA VAL A 312 5.71 -2.14 -6.80
C VAL A 312 6.94 -2.72 -7.50
N PHE A 313 7.90 -1.87 -7.92
CA PHE A 313 9.01 -2.28 -8.80
C PHE A 313 10.28 -2.57 -8.02
#